data_AF-A0A5C1QBS6-F1
#
_entry.id   AF-A0A5C1QBS6-F1
#
_cell.length_a   1.000
_cell.length_b   1.000
_cell.length_c   1.000
_cell.angle_alpha   90.00
_cell.angle_beta   90.00
_cell.angle_gamma   90.00
#
_symmetry.space_group_name_H-M   'P 1'
#
loop_
_entity.id
_entity.type
_entity.pdbx_description
1 polymer ?
#
loop_
_entity_poly.entity_id
_entity_poly.type
_entity_poly.pdbx_seq_one_letter_code
_entity_poly.pdbx_strand_id
1 'polypeptide(L)'
;MNLEDILNRSVEDAYRDGSFRKSVVMDPLNGRKNSQNNLPPVIYYDFIPGDSLKISGVLKGFGSENCSKLFMLKPTEGRSRVIEVVLETIRSAGGSPCPLQY
;
A
#
# COMPACT_ATOMS: atom_id res chain seq x y z
N MET A 1 16.12 19.96 -6.16
CA MET A 1 15.73 18.57 -5.89
C MET A 1 15.11 18.57 -4.51
N ASN A 2 13.82 18.28 -4.41
CA ASN A 2 13.09 18.22 -3.13
C ASN A 2 13.17 16.80 -2.53
N LEU A 3 12.58 16.59 -1.35
CA LEU A 3 12.58 15.28 -0.69
C LEU A 3 11.92 14.19 -1.55
N GLU A 4 10.81 14.49 -2.20
CA GLU A 4 10.08 13.54 -3.05
C GLU A 4 10.90 13.13 -4.27
N ASP A 5 11.62 14.05 -4.91
CA ASP A 5 12.54 13.74 -6.02
C ASP A 5 13.61 12.73 -5.58
N ILE A 6 14.19 12.95 -4.40
CA ILE A 6 15.22 12.07 -3.82
C ILE A 6 14.65 10.68 -3.55
N LEU A 7 13.45 10.60 -2.96
CA LEU A 7 12.80 9.33 -2.64
C LEU A 7 12.38 8.58 -3.92
N ASN A 8 11.83 9.26 -4.92
CA ASN A 8 11.51 8.67 -6.22
C ASN A 8 12.76 8.09 -6.89
N ARG A 9 13.85 8.86 -6.95
CA ARG A 9 15.11 8.37 -7.54
C ARG A 9 15.66 7.17 -6.77
N SER A 10 15.61 7.20 -5.44
CA SER A 10 16.08 6.10 -4.59
C SER A 10 15.30 4.80 -4.85
N VAL A 11 13.98 4.89 -5.06
CA VAL A 11 13.15 3.72 -5.42
C VAL A 11 13.48 3.22 -6.82
N GLU A 12 13.62 4.11 -7.80
CA GLU A 12 14.01 3.72 -9.16
C GLU A 12 15.38 3.04 -9.20
N ASP A 13 16.37 3.58 -8.49
CA ASP A 13 17.70 3.01 -8.35
C ASP A 13 17.61 1.59 -7.75
N ALA A 14 16.83 1.40 -6.68
CA ALA A 14 16.63 0.09 -6.07
C ALA A 14 15.97 -0.93 -7.02
N TYR A 15 14.99 -0.52 -7.83
CA TYR A 15 14.34 -1.42 -8.81
C TYR A 15 15.22 -1.73 -10.01
N ARG A 16 16.07 -0.79 -10.43
CA ARG A 16 17.07 -1.02 -11.48
C ARG A 16 18.12 -2.02 -11.03
N ASP A 17 18.65 -1.85 -9.83
CA ASP A 17 19.82 -2.60 -9.36
C ASP A 17 19.43 -3.93 -8.68
N GLY A 18 18.23 -4.00 -8.08
CA GLY A 18 17.77 -5.14 -7.28
C GLY A 18 17.05 -6.26 -8.05
N SER A 19 16.92 -6.17 -9.37
CA SER A 19 16.20 -7.16 -10.20
C SER A 19 14.75 -7.45 -9.72
N PHE A 20 14.06 -6.43 -9.18
CA PHE A 20 12.71 -6.56 -8.66
C PHE A 20 11.63 -6.47 -9.74
N ARG A 21 10.43 -6.99 -9.45
CA ARG A 21 9.29 -6.92 -10.37
C ARG A 21 8.62 -5.54 -10.35
N LYS A 22 8.68 -4.84 -11.49
CA LYS A 22 7.99 -3.56 -11.74
C LYS A 22 6.48 -3.76 -11.88
N SER A 23 5.75 -3.45 -10.81
CA SER A 23 4.34 -3.83 -10.63
C SER A 23 3.36 -2.66 -10.73
N VAL A 24 3.82 -1.40 -10.76
CA VAL A 24 2.94 -0.22 -10.87
C VAL A 24 2.43 -0.01 -12.30
N VAL A 25 1.12 0.13 -12.44
CA VAL A 25 0.40 0.45 -13.68
C VAL A 25 -0.10 1.90 -13.60
N MET A 26 0.21 2.70 -14.62
CA MET A 26 -0.12 4.13 -14.69
C MET A 26 -1.58 4.39 -15.09
N ASP A 27 -2.07 3.62 -16.07
CA ASP A 27 -3.46 3.66 -16.51
C ASP A 27 -3.97 2.21 -16.62
N PRO A 28 -4.91 1.79 -15.75
CA PRO A 28 -5.45 0.44 -15.79
C PRO A 28 -6.58 0.25 -16.81
N LEU A 29 -7.21 1.33 -17.30
CA LEU A 29 -8.41 1.27 -18.14
C LEU A 29 -8.09 1.37 -19.63
N ASN A 30 -7.13 2.21 -20.02
CA ASN A 30 -6.80 2.46 -21.44
C ASN A 30 -5.50 1.73 -21.83
N GLY A 31 -5.61 0.45 -22.14
CA GLY A 31 -4.50 -0.34 -22.70
C GLY A 31 -3.43 -0.76 -21.69
N ARG A 32 -3.68 -0.61 -20.38
CA ARG A 32 -2.84 -1.11 -19.27
C ARG A 32 -1.35 -0.76 -19.44
N LYS A 33 -0.97 0.47 -19.13
CA LYS A 33 0.43 0.93 -19.26
C LYS A 33 1.23 0.72 -17.96
N ASN A 34 2.26 -0.11 -17.99
CA ASN A 34 3.19 -0.28 -16.85
C ASN A 34 4.19 0.89 -16.76
N SER A 35 4.57 1.28 -15.55
CA SER A 35 5.55 2.36 -15.28
C SER A 35 6.98 2.06 -15.73
N GLN A 36 7.33 0.79 -15.91
CA GLN A 36 8.68 0.29 -16.24
C GLN A 36 9.78 0.57 -15.21
N ASN A 37 9.46 1.20 -14.07
CA ASN A 37 10.39 1.50 -12.98
C ASN A 37 9.75 1.37 -11.58
N ASN A 38 8.49 0.94 -11.50
CA ASN A 38 7.73 0.80 -10.25
C ASN A 38 7.46 2.12 -9.50
N LEU A 39 7.57 3.26 -10.19
CA LEU A 39 7.17 4.57 -9.66
C LEU A 39 5.70 4.88 -9.94
N PRO A 40 5.08 5.78 -9.14
CA PRO A 40 5.63 6.40 -7.93
C PRO A 40 5.46 5.50 -6.68
N PRO A 41 6.35 5.60 -5.68
CA PRO A 41 6.07 5.10 -4.35
C PRO A 41 4.98 5.96 -3.69
N VAL A 42 4.25 5.38 -2.73
CA VAL A 42 3.38 6.15 -1.86
C VAL A 42 4.24 6.76 -0.76
N ILE A 43 4.24 8.09 -0.64
CA ILE A 43 5.07 8.83 0.30
C ILE A 43 4.14 9.58 1.27
N TYR A 44 4.35 9.34 2.56
CA TYR A 44 3.78 10.13 3.65
C TYR A 44 4.92 10.67 4.50
N TYR A 45 4.94 11.96 4.76
CA TYR A 45 5.88 12.60 5.66
C TYR A 45 5.23 13.78 6.36
N ASP A 46 5.68 14.02 7.58
CA ASP A 46 5.31 15.18 8.39
C ASP A 46 6.60 15.85 8.88
N PHE A 47 6.54 17.16 9.07
CA PHE A 47 7.64 17.89 9.69
C PHE A 47 7.52 17.80 11.22
N ILE A 48 8.60 17.38 11.86
CA ILE A 48 8.70 17.35 13.33
C ILE A 48 9.68 18.43 13.81
N PRO A 49 9.47 19.01 15.00
CA PRO A 49 10.47 19.87 15.62
C PRO A 49 11.78 19.10 15.88
N GLY A 50 12.91 19.79 15.76
CA GLY A 50 14.24 19.22 15.97
C GLY A 50 15.01 18.96 14.68
N ASP A 51 16.05 18.14 14.77
CA ASP A 51 17.03 17.88 13.71
C ASP A 51 17.15 16.38 13.34
N SER A 52 16.22 15.57 13.81
CA SER A 52 16.20 14.12 13.60
C SER A 52 15.37 13.72 12.38
N LEU A 53 15.85 12.71 11.64
CA LEU A 53 15.16 12.11 10.50
C LEU A 53 14.87 10.63 10.78
N LYS A 54 13.60 10.24 10.66
CA LYS A 54 13.18 8.84 10.71
C LYS A 54 12.53 8.45 9.39
N ILE A 55 13.08 7.44 8.73
CA ILE A 55 12.52 6.85 7.51
C ILE A 55 12.04 5.45 7.84
N SER A 56 10.86 5.07 7.33
CA SER A 56 10.33 3.72 7.43
C SER A 56 9.76 3.33 6.06
N GLY A 57 10.22 2.21 5.52
CA GLY A 57 9.77 1.69 4.23
C GLY A 57 9.05 0.37 4.41
N VAL A 58 7.98 0.16 3.63
CA VAL A 58 7.25 -1.11 3.58
C VAL A 58 7.17 -1.58 2.13
N LEU A 59 7.61 -2.81 1.85
CA LEU A 59 7.41 -3.46 0.56
C LEU A 59 6.06 -4.18 0.56
N LYS A 60 5.02 -3.48 0.12
CA LYS A 60 3.65 -3.99 0.17
C LYS A 60 3.25 -4.67 -1.14
N GLY A 61 2.80 -5.92 -1.05
CA GLY A 61 2.16 -6.62 -2.18
C GLY A 61 0.72 -6.16 -2.38
N PHE A 62 0.34 -5.85 -3.63
CA PHE A 62 -1.02 -5.39 -3.96
C PHE A 62 -2.12 -6.44 -3.70
N GLY A 63 -1.80 -7.74 -3.73
CA GLY A 63 -2.79 -8.79 -3.45
C GLY A 63 -3.37 -8.71 -2.04
N SER A 64 -2.52 -8.49 -1.03
CA SER A 64 -2.98 -8.27 0.34
C SER A 64 -3.55 -6.87 0.55
N GLU A 65 -3.17 -5.88 -0.27
CA GLU A 65 -3.78 -4.54 -0.23
C GLU A 65 -5.24 -4.56 -0.67
N ASN A 66 -5.55 -5.32 -1.72
CA ASN A 66 -6.91 -5.48 -2.25
C ASN A 66 -7.87 -6.19 -1.28
N CYS A 67 -7.34 -6.75 -0.18
CA CYS A 67 -8.15 -7.38 0.87
C CYS A 67 -8.60 -6.38 1.96
N SER A 68 -8.02 -5.17 1.99
CA SER A 68 -8.45 -4.11 2.91
C SER A 68 -9.85 -3.60 2.55
N LYS A 69 -10.65 -3.26 3.58
CA LYS A 69 -12.00 -2.71 3.41
C LYS A 69 -12.18 -1.46 4.24
N LEU A 70 -12.78 -0.43 3.63
CA LEU A 70 -13.33 0.72 4.33
C LEU A 70 -14.82 0.50 4.54
N PHE A 71 -15.30 0.69 5.76
CA PHE A 71 -16.71 0.60 6.10
C PHE A 71 -17.10 1.79 6.97
N MET A 72 -18.25 2.42 6.66
CA MET A 72 -18.76 3.57 7.40
C MET A 72 -19.91 3.14 8.30
N LEU A 73 -19.67 3.13 9.61
CA LEU A 73 -20.69 2.81 10.62
C LEU A 73 -21.50 4.05 10.99
N LYS A 74 -22.79 3.86 11.29
CA LYS A 74 -23.59 4.87 11.98
C LYS A 74 -23.19 4.93 13.46
N PRO A 75 -23.25 6.11 14.11
CA PRO A 75 -22.95 6.23 15.54
C PRO A 75 -23.77 5.31 16.45
N THR A 76 -24.94 4.85 16.00
CA THR A 76 -25.87 4.00 16.76
C THR A 76 -25.63 2.49 16.62
N GLU A 77 -24.74 2.04 15.74
CA GLU A 77 -24.63 0.60 15.36
C GLU A 77 -23.87 -0.29 16.36
N GLY A 78 -23.19 0.32 17.34
CA GLY A 78 -22.62 -0.38 18.49
C GLY A 78 -21.60 -1.47 18.15
N ARG A 79 -21.22 -2.24 19.17
CA ARG A 79 -20.14 -3.25 19.07
C ARG A 79 -20.46 -4.40 18.13
N SER A 80 -21.70 -4.88 18.13
CA SER A 80 -22.08 -6.08 17.36
C SER A 80 -21.87 -5.87 15.86
N ARG A 81 -22.21 -4.68 15.34
CA ARG A 81 -21.99 -4.38 13.93
C ARG A 81 -20.51 -4.26 13.58
N VAL A 82 -19.67 -3.72 14.47
CA VAL A 82 -18.22 -3.67 14.24
C VAL A 82 -17.64 -5.07 14.06
N ILE A 83 -18.00 -6.01 14.96
CA ILE A 83 -17.55 -7.40 14.88
C ILE A 83 -18.02 -8.04 13.56
N GLU A 84 -19.28 -7.81 13.20
CA GLU A 84 -19.86 -8.35 11.98
C GLU A 84 -19.11 -7.87 10.73
N VAL A 85 -18.83 -6.56 10.62
CA VAL A 85 -18.06 -5.98 9.50
C VAL A 85 -16.66 -6.56 9.39
N VAL A 86 -15.98 -6.78 10.53
CA VAL A 86 -14.65 -7.42 10.54
C VAL A 86 -14.75 -8.87 10.04
N LEU A 87 -15.73 -9.63 10.52
CA LEU A 87 -15.94 -11.02 10.10
C LEU A 87 -16.34 -11.12 8.62
N GLU A 88 -17.20 -10.23 8.14
CA GLU A 88 -17.56 -10.11 6.71
C GLU A 88 -16.30 -9.85 5.87
N THR A 89 -15.45 -8.92 6.32
CA THR A 89 -14.18 -8.59 5.63
C THR A 89 -13.27 -9.82 5.54
N ILE A 90 -13.05 -10.52 6.66
CA ILE A 90 -12.21 -11.73 6.71
C ILE A 90 -12.77 -12.81 5.79
N ARG A 91 -14.08 -13.09 5.86
CA ARG A 91 -14.74 -14.10 5.01
C ARG A 91 -14.64 -13.74 3.53
N SER A 92 -14.82 -12.45 3.18
CA SER A 92 -14.72 -11.97 1.81
C SER A 92 -13.28 -12.05 1.25
N ALA A 93 -12.27 -11.83 2.09
CA ALA A 93 -10.87 -11.95 1.69
C ALA A 93 -10.47 -13.41 1.42
N GLY A 94 -11.00 -14.35 2.20
CA GLY A 94 -10.73 -15.78 2.05
C GLY A 94 -9.22 -16.09 2.10
N GLY A 95 -8.75 -16.93 1.18
CA GLY A 95 -7.33 -17.28 1.03
C GLY A 95 -6.48 -16.25 0.26
N SER A 96 -7.07 -15.15 -0.21
CA SER A 96 -6.42 -14.19 -1.11
C SER A 96 -5.18 -13.48 -0.54
N PRO A 97 -5.10 -13.09 0.76
CA PRO A 97 -3.92 -12.40 1.28
C PRO A 97 -2.75 -13.33 1.62
N CYS A 98 -2.73 -14.57 1.09
CA CYS A 98 -1.75 -15.60 1.42
C CYS A 98 -1.64 -15.84 2.93
N PRO A 99 -2.72 -16.29 3.60
CA PRO A 99 -2.68 -16.55 5.04
C PRO A 99 -1.60 -17.58 5.37
N LEU A 100 -1.00 -17.43 6.56
CA LEU A 100 -0.05 -18.41 7.08
C LEU A 100 -0.72 -19.79 7.11
N GLN A 101 -0.14 -20.73 6.38
CA GLN A 101 -0.54 -22.13 6.44
C GLN A 101 0.19 -22.74 7.64
N TYR A 102 -0.53 -23.03 8.71
CA TYR A 102 -0.07 -23.90 9.80
C TYR A 102 -0.78 -25.25 9.69
#